data_AF-A0A2V2BRN2-F1
#
_entry.id   AF-A0A2V2BRN2-F1
#
_cell.length_a   1.000
_cell.length_b   1.000
_cell.length_c   1.000
_cell.angle_alpha   90.00
_cell.angle_beta   90.00
_cell.angle_gamma   90.00
#
_symmetry.space_group_name_H-M   'P 1'
#
loop_
_entity.id
_entity.type
_entity.pdbx_description
1 polymer ?
#
loop_
_entity_poly.entity_id
_entity_poly.type
_entity_poly.pdbx_seq_one_letter_code
_entity_poly.pdbx_strand_id
1 'polypeptide(L)' 'MRGESMKGKSKKSTYSTTFGVDPKVYPVIPQKTEYFLTDLGESVVPVIRAMDDWGNAHRSVVE' A
#
# COMPACT_ATOMS: atom_id res chain seq x y z
N MET A 1 44.14 -6.61 -4.36
CA MET A 1 43.11 -7.39 -5.09
C MET A 1 41.78 -7.15 -4.40
N ARG A 2 40.77 -6.77 -5.21
CA ARG A 2 39.31 -6.73 -4.93
C ARG A 2 38.86 -6.13 -3.59
N GLY A 3 38.43 -4.87 -3.65
CA GLY A 3 37.38 -4.37 -2.78
C GLY A 3 36.09 -5.13 -3.09
N GLU A 4 35.55 -5.82 -2.08
CA GLU A 4 34.25 -6.45 -2.18
C GLU A 4 33.20 -5.51 -1.61
N SER A 5 32.48 -4.87 -2.54
CA SER A 5 31.24 -4.14 -2.28
C SER A 5 30.17 -5.13 -1.80
N MET A 6 29.95 -5.19 -0.49
CA MET A 6 28.71 -5.73 0.09
C MET A 6 27.69 -4.59 0.28
N LYS A 7 27.25 -3.96 -0.80
CA LYS A 7 26.18 -2.94 -0.77
C LYS A 7 24.89 -3.47 -1.40
N GLY A 8 24.46 -4.67 -1.00
CA GLY A 8 23.35 -5.38 -1.64
C GLY A 8 22.08 -5.60 -0.81
N LYS A 9 22.06 -5.33 0.52
CA LYS A 9 20.98 -5.85 1.40
C LYS A 9 20.27 -4.86 2.32
N SER A 10 20.44 -3.53 2.17
CA SER A 10 19.89 -2.58 3.16
C SER A 10 18.71 -1.71 2.68
N LYS A 11 18.47 -1.55 1.37
CA LYS A 11 17.46 -0.57 0.89
C LYS A 11 16.03 -1.08 0.73
N LYS A 12 15.77 -2.40 0.88
CA LYS A 12 14.39 -2.94 0.89
C LYS A 12 13.66 -2.71 2.22
N SER A 13 14.36 -2.21 3.25
CA SER A 13 13.84 -2.12 4.63
C SER A 13 13.12 -0.81 4.96
N THR A 14 13.00 0.15 4.05
CA THR A 14 12.55 1.52 4.40
C THR A 14 11.15 1.87 3.92
N TYR A 15 10.59 1.17 2.94
CA TYR A 15 9.21 1.37 2.52
C TYR A 15 8.34 0.35 3.26
N SER A 16 8.02 0.69 4.51
CA SER A 16 7.21 -0.09 5.42
C SER A 16 5.91 -0.55 4.74
N THR A 17 5.78 -1.84 4.45
CA THR A 17 4.49 -2.46 4.09
C THR A 17 3.51 -2.08 5.19
N THR A 18 2.58 -1.18 4.88
CA THR A 18 1.52 -0.82 5.82
C THR A 18 0.42 -1.84 5.64
N PHE A 19 -0.24 -2.22 6.73
CA PHE A 19 -1.20 -3.33 6.82
C PHE A 19 -2.11 -3.57 5.57
N GLY A 20 -2.60 -2.51 4.92
CA GLY A 20 -3.47 -2.61 3.74
C GLY A 20 -2.83 -2.39 2.36
N VAL A 21 -1.55 -2.00 2.26
CA VAL A 21 -0.92 -1.63 0.98
C VAL A 21 0.54 -2.08 0.85
N ASP A 22 0.89 -2.57 -0.34
CA ASP A 22 2.26 -2.97 -0.71
C ASP A 22 2.83 -2.07 -1.81
N PRO A 23 3.93 -1.33 -1.55
CA PRO A 23 4.56 -0.47 -2.54
C PRO A 23 5.54 -1.23 -3.45
N LYS A 24 5.39 -1.07 -4.76
CA LYS A 24 6.36 -1.50 -5.78
C LYS A 24 7.16 -0.33 -6.30
N VAL A 25 8.45 -0.29 -5.94
CA VAL A 25 9.39 0.75 -6.35
C VAL A 25 10.15 0.34 -7.60
N TYR A 26 10.13 1.17 -8.64
CA TYR A 26 10.87 0.97 -9.88
C TYR A 26 12.14 1.83 -9.87
N PRO A 27 13.33 1.25 -10.12
CA PRO A 27 14.60 1.97 -10.11
C PRO A 27 14.83 2.72 -11.44
N VAL A 28 13.91 3.66 -11.75
CA VAL A 28 13.99 4.56 -12.91
C VAL A 28 14.22 6.00 -12.44
N ILE A 29 14.72 6.89 -13.31
CA ILE A 29 14.78 8.33 -13.05
C ILE A 29 13.80 9.02 -14.00
N PRO A 30 12.84 9.82 -13.49
CA PRO A 30 12.52 10.04 -12.07
C PRO A 30 12.01 8.76 -11.38
N GLN A 31 12.20 8.66 -10.06
CA GLN A 31 11.77 7.49 -9.28
C GLN A 31 10.26 7.28 -9.39
N LYS A 32 9.83 6.06 -9.72
CA LYS A 32 8.42 5.67 -9.80
C LYS A 32 8.08 4.66 -8.70
N THR A 33 6.94 4.85 -8.06
CA THR A 33 6.36 3.91 -7.10
C THR A 33 4.89 3.67 -7.46
N GLU A 34 4.46 2.42 -7.42
CA GLU A 34 3.05 2.02 -7.53
C GLU A 34 2.62 1.38 -6.21
N TYR A 35 1.36 1.56 -5.81
CA TYR A 35 0.81 0.98 -4.59
C TYR A 35 -0.28 -0.01 -4.96
N PHE A 36 -0.30 -1.15 -4.29
CA PHE A 36 -1.27 -2.21 -4.48
C PHE A 36 -1.93 -2.55 -3.15
N LEU A 37 -3.17 -3.03 -3.18
CA LEU A 37 -3.77 -3.63 -2.00
C LEU A 37 -3.08 -4.95 -1.68
N THR A 38 -2.84 -5.20 -0.40
CA THR A 38 -2.44 -6.53 0.08
C THR A 38 -3.66 -7.45 0.09
N ASP A 39 -3.46 -8.77 0.18
CA ASP A 39 -4.57 -9.72 0.35
C ASP A 39 -5.47 -9.36 1.54
N LEU A 40 -4.84 -8.83 2.60
CA LEU A 40 -5.54 -8.32 3.78
C LEU A 40 -6.28 -7.02 3.49
N GLY A 41 -5.69 -6.09 2.75
CA GLY A 41 -6.37 -4.87 2.28
C GLY A 41 -7.59 -5.19 1.42
N GLU A 42 -7.46 -6.12 0.48
CA GLU A 42 -8.56 -6.63 -0.35
C GLU A 42 -9.67 -7.26 0.50
N SER A 43 -9.31 -8.04 1.54
CA SER A 43 -10.29 -8.67 2.43
C SER A 43 -11.19 -7.68 3.18
N VAL A 44 -10.73 -6.43 3.34
CA VAL A 44 -11.46 -5.36 4.05
C VAL A 44 -12.35 -4.54 3.10
N VAL A 45 -12.11 -4.60 1.78
CA VAL A 45 -12.92 -3.86 0.79
C VAL A 45 -14.43 -4.11 0.91
N PRO A 46 -14.93 -5.35 1.12
CA PRO A 46 -16.36 -5.59 1.30
C PRO A 46 -16.94 -4.89 2.53
N VAL A 47 -16.17 -4.77 3.62
CA VAL A 47 -16.60 -4.08 4.85
C VAL A 47 -16.71 -2.59 4.61
N ILE A 48 -15.70 -1.99 3.95
CA ILE A 48 -15.72 -0.56 3.58
C ILE A 48 -16.92 -0.26 2.69
N ARG A 49 -17.23 -1.11 1.72
CA ARG A 49 -18.42 -0.96 0.86
C ARG A 49 -19.72 -1.04 1.65
N ALA A 50 -19.85 -1.99 2.56
CA ALA A 50 -21.04 -2.09 3.41
C ALA A 50 -21.23 -0.84 4.29
N MET A 51 -20.14 -0.24 4.77
CA MET A 51 -20.19 1.02 5.52
C MET A 51 -20.62 2.20 4.63
N ASP A 52 -20.12 2.26 3.39
CA ASP A 52 -20.49 3.28 2.41
C ASP A 52 -21.98 3.16 2.03
N ASP A 53 -22.45 1.95 1.72
CA ASP A 53 -23.86 1.67 1.42
C ASP A 53 -24.78 2.08 2.57
N TRP A 54 -24.43 1.70 3.80
CA TRP A 54 -25.20 2.07 4.98
C TRP A 54 -25.22 3.60 5.18
N GLY A 55 -24.07 4.26 5.03
CA GLY A 55 -23.97 5.72 5.16
C GLY A 55 -24.82 6.45 4.13
N ASN A 56 -24.80 6.01 2.88
CA ASN A 56 -25.60 6.58 1.80
C ASN A 56 -27.10 6.36 2.03
N ALA A 57 -27.50 5.20 2.54
CA ALA A 57 -28.91 4.92 2.86
C ALA A 57 -29.47 5.79 4.01
N HIS A 58 -28.62 6.26 4.93
CA HIS A 58 -29.03 7.03 6.11
C HIS A 58 -28.61 8.50 6.04
N ARG A 59 -28.15 8.98 4.88
CA ARG A 59 -27.64 10.34 4.70
C ARG A 59 -28.64 11.42 5.11
N SER A 60 -29.94 11.19 4.88
CA SER A 60 -31.02 12.10 5.24
C SER A 60 -31.32 12.19 6.73
N VAL A 61 -30.76 11.32 7.58
CA VAL A 61 -30.93 11.39 9.04
C VAL A 61 -30.06 12.51 9.64
N VAL A 62 -29.00 12.91 8.94
CA VAL A 62 -27.99 13.86 9.43
C VAL A 62 -28.08 15.23 8.76
N GLU A 63 -28.78 15.34 7.62
CA GLU A 63 -29.10 16.61 6.93
C GLU A 63 -30.33 17.30 7.55
#